data_AF-A0ABD4Z7X0-F1
#
_entry.id   AF-A0ABD4Z7X0-F1
#
_cell.length_a   1.000
_cell.length_b   1.000
_cell.length_c   1.000
_cell.angle_alpha   90.00
_cell.angle_beta   90.00
_cell.angle_gamma   90.00
#
_symmetry.space_group_name_H-M   'P 1'
#
loop_
_entity.id
_entity.type
_entity.pdbx_description
1 polymer ?
#
loop_
_entity_poly.entity_id
_entity_poly.type
_entity_poly.pdbx_seq_one_letter_code
_entity_poly.pdbx_strand_id
1 'polypeptide(L)'
;MACFLAPTALAIIVSIARRVFKGISQKLNLGLLEAMLWGGAILLAFEHLWHGEITPWPPFLTAMKTPEEWATALHEIAVAGTAMSVAVVAMWSGIILVQKYLAKVPEVKRIAVEKQITKTAR
;
A
#
# COMPACT_ATOMS: atom_id res chain seq x y z
N MET A 1 13.04 -4.23 -15.51
CA MET A 1 11.70 -4.85 -15.69
C MET A 1 10.69 -3.96 -14.99
N ALA A 2 9.74 -3.28 -15.65
CA ALA A 2 8.93 -2.22 -15.04
C ALA A 2 7.91 -2.65 -13.95
N CYS A 3 8.38 -3.27 -12.87
CA CYS A 3 7.57 -3.75 -11.74
C CYS A 3 6.98 -2.62 -10.89
N PHE A 4 7.40 -1.37 -11.09
CA PHE A 4 6.73 -0.19 -10.50
C PHE A 4 5.31 0.04 -11.05
N LEU A 5 4.95 -0.54 -12.21
CA LEU A 5 3.63 -0.37 -12.83
C LEU A 5 2.50 -1.08 -12.07
N ALA A 6 2.79 -2.21 -11.42
CA ALA A 6 1.79 -2.92 -10.63
C ALA A 6 1.39 -2.14 -9.36
N PRO A 7 2.33 -1.62 -8.55
CA PRO A 7 2.02 -0.73 -7.44
C PRO A 7 1.28 0.55 -7.86
N THR A 8 1.64 1.18 -8.99
CA THR A 8 0.93 2.40 -9.45
C THR A 8 -0.50 2.09 -9.90
N ALA A 9 -0.73 0.99 -10.62
CA ALA A 9 -2.08 0.55 -10.98
C ALA A 9 -2.93 0.30 -9.73
N LEU A 10 -2.37 -0.40 -8.74
CA LEU A 10 -3.04 -0.65 -7.47
C LEU A 10 -3.29 0.66 -6.69
N ALA A 11 -2.35 1.61 -6.71
CA ALA A 11 -2.50 2.92 -6.08
C ALA A 11 -3.65 3.73 -6.70
N ILE A 12 -3.77 3.71 -8.03
CA ILE A 12 -4.87 4.38 -8.76
C ILE A 12 -6.21 3.76 -8.36
N ILE A 13 -6.31 2.42 -8.35
CA ILE A 13 -7.53 1.72 -7.93
C ILE A 13 -7.90 2.09 -6.49
N VAL A 14 -6.93 2.09 -5.57
CA VAL A 14 -7.16 2.48 -4.17
C VAL A 14 -7.58 3.95 -4.07
N SER A 15 -7.00 4.85 -4.87
CA SER A 15 -7.38 6.27 -4.90
C SER A 15 -8.82 6.46 -5.38
N ILE A 16 -9.23 5.73 -6.42
CA ILE A 16 -10.62 5.74 -6.92
C ILE A 16 -11.56 5.16 -5.85
N ALA A 17 -11.24 3.99 -5.29
CA ALA A 17 -12.03 3.36 -4.24
C ALA A 17 -12.17 4.27 -3.02
N ARG A 18 -11.10 4.99 -2.65
CA ARG A 18 -11.10 5.99 -1.58
C ARG A 18 -12.07 7.14 -1.87
N ARG A 19 -12.11 7.63 -3.12
CA ARG A 19 -13.03 8.71 -3.54
C ARG A 19 -14.49 8.26 -3.54
N VAL A 20 -14.76 7.02 -3.94
CA VAL A 20 -16.12 6.44 -4.01
C VAL A 20 -16.63 6.05 -2.61
N PHE A 21 -15.78 5.40 -1.81
CA PHE A 21 -16.16 4.83 -0.50
C PHE A 21 -15.60 5.64 0.67
N LYS A 22 -15.89 6.94 0.75
CA LYS A 22 -15.41 7.83 1.83
C LYS A 22 -15.71 7.29 3.24
N GLY A 23 -16.89 6.69 3.45
CA GLY A 23 -17.29 6.13 4.75
C GLY A 23 -16.48 4.92 5.21
N ILE A 24 -16.06 4.05 4.30
CA ILE A 24 -15.20 2.89 4.59
C ILE A 24 -13.73 3.33 4.63
N SER A 25 -13.34 4.28 3.78
CA SER A 25 -11.99 4.85 3.74
C SER A 25 -11.55 5.42 5.07
N GLN A 26 -12.42 6.11 5.81
CA GLN A 26 -12.04 6.68 7.11
C GLN A 26 -11.93 5.61 8.18
N LYS A 27 -12.73 4.54 8.11
CA LYS A 27 -12.66 3.42 9.07
C LYS A 27 -11.44 2.53 8.84
N LEU A 28 -10.98 2.40 7.60
CA LEU A 28 -9.87 1.53 7.22
C LEU A 28 -8.57 2.31 6.95
N ASN A 29 -8.50 3.64 7.14
CA ASN A 29 -7.30 4.41 6.84
C ASN A 29 -6.73 4.12 5.42
N LEU A 30 -7.60 4.09 4.40
CA LEU A 30 -7.17 3.84 3.00
C LEU A 30 -6.19 4.90 2.49
N GLY A 31 -6.18 6.09 3.11
CA GLY A 31 -5.17 7.12 2.80
C GLY A 31 -3.75 6.74 3.20
N LEU A 32 -3.58 5.93 4.25
CA LEU A 32 -2.26 5.41 4.62
C LEU A 32 -1.78 4.37 3.60
N LEU A 33 -2.68 3.50 3.16
CA LEU A 33 -2.40 2.52 2.11
C LEU A 33 -1.99 3.23 0.82
N GLU A 34 -2.77 4.23 0.40
CA GLU A 34 -2.47 5.07 -0.78
C GLU A 34 -1.09 5.73 -0.67
N ALA A 35 -0.73 6.29 0.48
CA ALA A 35 0.59 6.89 0.70
C ALA A 35 1.73 5.86 0.64
N MET A 36 1.54 4.66 1.21
CA MET A 36 2.55 3.58 1.14
C MET A 36 2.74 3.08 -0.30
N LEU A 37 1.66 2.96 -1.07
CA LEU A 37 1.69 2.53 -2.47
C LEU A 37 2.35 3.57 -3.38
N TRP A 38 1.98 4.85 -3.26
CA TRP A 38 2.61 5.93 -4.03
C TRP A 38 4.08 6.12 -3.64
N GLY A 39 4.40 6.05 -2.35
CA GLY A 39 5.78 6.14 -1.86
C GLY A 39 6.65 5.00 -2.40
N GLY A 40 6.18 3.76 -2.30
CA GLY A 40 6.88 2.59 -2.83
C GLY A 40 7.02 2.64 -4.36
N ALA A 41 5.97 3.03 -5.08
CA ALA A 41 6.00 3.16 -6.53
C ALA A 41 7.01 4.19 -7.02
N ILE A 42 7.08 5.37 -6.38
CA ILE A 42 8.03 6.42 -6.73
C ILE A 42 9.47 5.98 -6.45
N LEU A 43 9.71 5.33 -5.30
CA LEU A 43 11.03 4.83 -4.93
C LEU A 43 11.52 3.75 -5.92
N LEU A 44 10.65 2.81 -6.28
CA LEU A 44 10.95 1.75 -7.26
C LEU A 44 11.16 2.32 -8.67
N ALA A 45 10.38 3.32 -9.08
CA ALA A 45 10.59 4.01 -10.34
C ALA A 45 11.95 4.72 -10.38
N PHE A 46 12.38 5.31 -9.26
CA PHE A 46 13.70 5.92 -9.14
C PHE A 46 14.83 4.87 -9.16
N GLU A 47 14.64 3.72 -8.50
CA GLU A 47 15.58 2.60 -8.57
C GLU A 47 15.79 2.11 -10.01
N HIS A 48 14.71 1.99 -10.79
CA HIS A 48 14.76 1.56 -12.19
C HIS A 48 15.38 2.61 -13.11
N LEU A 49 15.18 3.90 -12.79
CA LEU A 49 15.87 5.01 -13.46
C LEU A 49 17.38 4.98 -13.18
N TRP A 50 17.78 4.70 -11.92
CA TRP A 50 19.18 4.63 -11.51
C TRP A 50 19.89 3.37 -12.03
N HIS A 51 19.20 2.24 -12.11
CA HIS A 51 19.71 0.99 -12.70
C HIS A 51 19.79 1.02 -14.24
N GLY A 52 19.33 2.11 -14.89
CA GLY A 52 19.42 2.27 -16.35
C GLY A 52 18.39 1.45 -17.14
N GLU A 53 17.34 0.96 -16.48
CA GLU A 53 16.24 0.23 -17.13
C GLU A 53 15.15 1.14 -17.69
N ILE A 54 15.13 2.41 -17.26
CA ILE A 54 14.25 3.46 -17.75
C ILE A 54 15.11 4.55 -18.41
N THR A 55 14.92 4.78 -19.71
CA THR A 55 15.57 5.87 -20.44
C THR A 55 14.54 6.94 -20.81
N PRO A 56 14.85 8.25 -20.66
CA PRO A 56 13.93 9.34 -21.02
C PRO A 56 13.76 9.53 -22.54
N TRP A 57 14.56 8.83 -23.36
CA TRP A 57 14.39 8.74 -24.80
C TRP A 57 13.75 7.39 -25.18
N PRO A 58 12.91 7.35 -26.22
CA PRO A 58 12.29 6.11 -26.69
C PRO A 58 13.35 5.14 -27.26
N PRO A 59 13.23 3.81 -27.05
CA PRO A 59 12.18 3.11 -26.30
C PRO A 59 12.46 3.09 -24.79
N PHE A 60 11.53 3.63 -23.98
CA PHE A 60 11.64 3.82 -22.52
C PHE A 60 11.87 2.52 -21.72
N LEU A 61 11.62 1.35 -22.32
CA LEU A 61 11.83 0.01 -21.76
C LEU A 61 12.80 -0.74 -22.68
N THR A 62 14.09 -0.63 -22.38
CA THR A 62 15.17 -1.18 -23.20
C THR A 62 15.11 -2.71 -23.38
N ALA A 63 14.36 -3.42 -22.53
CA ALA A 63 14.15 -4.87 -22.57
C ALA A 63 12.98 -5.33 -23.46
N MET A 64 12.21 -4.42 -24.07
CA MET A 64 11.02 -4.75 -24.88
C MET A 64 11.26 -4.51 -26.37
N LYS A 65 12.28 -5.15 -26.95
CA LYS A 65 12.70 -4.94 -28.35
C LYS A 65 11.91 -5.76 -29.38
N THR A 66 11.31 -6.88 -29.01
CA THR A 66 10.63 -7.82 -29.93
C THR A 66 9.30 -8.31 -29.34
N PRO A 67 8.19 -8.37 -30.11
CA PRO A 67 6.83 -8.62 -29.61
C PRO A 67 6.63 -9.97 -28.88
N GLU A 68 7.47 -10.97 -29.15
CA GLU A 68 7.42 -12.27 -28.46
C GLU A 68 7.99 -12.22 -27.03
N GLU A 69 8.94 -11.31 -26.76
CA GLU A 69 9.55 -11.12 -25.44
C GLU A 69 8.68 -10.27 -24.49
N TRP A 70 7.67 -9.57 -25.03
CA TRP A 70 6.73 -8.79 -24.22
C TRP A 70 5.89 -9.66 -23.30
N ALA A 71 5.44 -10.83 -23.76
CA ALA A 71 4.58 -11.71 -22.97
C ALA A 71 5.31 -12.24 -21.73
N THR A 72 6.56 -12.68 -21.89
CA THR A 72 7.40 -13.17 -20.78
C THR A 72 7.80 -12.04 -19.84
N ALA A 73 8.24 -10.89 -20.38
CA ALA A 73 8.60 -9.73 -19.58
C ALA A 73 7.40 -9.17 -18.77
N LEU A 74 6.20 -9.14 -19.36
CA LEU A 74 4.98 -8.74 -18.65
C LEU A 74 4.58 -9.75 -17.58
N HIS A 75 4.78 -11.05 -17.82
CA HIS A 75 4.47 -12.07 -16.82
C HIS A 75 5.38 -11.96 -15.59
N GLU A 76 6.67 -11.72 -15.79
CA GLU A 76 7.62 -11.48 -14.70
C GLU A 76 7.30 -10.20 -13.92
N ILE A 77 6.96 -9.12 -14.63
CA ILE A 77 6.49 -7.86 -14.03
C ILE A 77 5.20 -8.09 -13.22
N ALA A 78 4.27 -8.89 -13.73
CA ALA A 78 3.02 -9.19 -13.05
C ALA A 78 3.24 -10.02 -11.80
N VAL A 79 4.06 -11.08 -11.84
CA VAL A 79 4.32 -11.94 -10.68
C VAL A 79 5.14 -11.20 -9.61
N ALA A 80 6.22 -10.52 -10.00
CA ALA A 80 7.04 -9.77 -9.04
C ALA A 80 6.26 -8.58 -8.45
N GLY A 81 5.56 -7.82 -9.31
CA GLY A 81 4.76 -6.68 -8.90
C GLY A 81 3.55 -7.04 -8.04
N THR A 82 2.91 -8.19 -8.28
CA THR A 82 1.82 -8.68 -7.43
C THR A 82 2.33 -9.15 -6.07
N ALA A 83 3.47 -9.87 -6.03
CA ALA A 83 4.09 -10.27 -4.76
C ALA A 83 4.42 -9.06 -3.88
N MET A 84 5.01 -8.01 -4.45
CA MET A 84 5.29 -6.75 -3.74
C MET A 84 4.00 -6.05 -3.27
N SER A 85 2.98 -6.00 -4.13
CA SER A 85 1.68 -5.40 -3.78
C SER A 85 0.99 -6.12 -2.62
N VAL A 86 1.04 -7.46 -2.61
CA VAL A 86 0.52 -8.29 -1.51
C VAL A 86 1.27 -8.00 -0.22
N ALA A 87 2.60 -7.86 -0.25
CA ALA A 87 3.39 -7.53 0.92
C ALA A 87 3.01 -6.15 1.50
N VAL A 88 2.79 -5.13 0.66
CA VAL A 88 2.35 -3.80 1.10
C VAL A 88 0.96 -3.84 1.74
N VAL A 89 0.01 -4.57 1.14
CA VAL A 89 -1.33 -4.76 1.71
C VAL A 89 -1.27 -5.51 3.04
N ALA A 90 -0.43 -6.55 3.15
CA ALA A 90 -0.21 -7.28 4.38
C ALA A 90 0.34 -6.37 5.48
N MET A 91 1.37 -5.56 5.18
CA MET A 91 1.94 -4.60 6.12
C MET A 91 0.92 -3.57 6.59
N TRP A 92 0.13 -3.00 5.68
CA TRP A 92 -0.96 -2.07 6.02
C TRP A 92 -2.01 -2.73 6.93
N SER A 93 -2.40 -3.97 6.64
CA SER A 93 -3.34 -4.72 7.49
C SER A 93 -2.81 -4.91 8.91
N GLY A 94 -1.50 -5.16 9.06
CA GLY A 94 -0.82 -5.25 10.35
C GLY A 94 -0.86 -3.92 11.12
N ILE A 95 -0.60 -2.80 10.44
CA ILE A 95 -0.67 -1.46 11.05
C ILE A 95 -2.08 -1.17 11.58
N ILE A 96 -3.13 -1.50 10.82
CA ILE A 96 -4.52 -1.33 11.29
C ILE A 96 -4.81 -2.20 12.50
N LEU A 97 -4.33 -3.44 12.49
CA LEU A 97 -4.51 -4.35 13.62
C LEU A 97 -3.89 -3.76 14.88
N VAL A 98 -2.64 -3.31 14.81
CA VAL A 98 -1.92 -2.69 15.91
C VAL A 98 -2.64 -1.43 16.40
N GLN A 99 -3.10 -0.56 15.50
CA GLN A 99 -3.88 0.62 15.88
C GLN A 99 -5.15 0.26 16.66
N LYS A 100 -5.88 -0.78 16.24
CA LYS A 100 -7.07 -1.27 16.95
C LYS A 100 -6.74 -1.86 18.32
N TYR A 101 -5.64 -2.61 18.42
CA TYR A 101 -5.18 -3.15 19.70
C TYR A 101 -4.75 -2.03 20.66
N LEU A 102 -3.97 -1.07 20.18
CA LEU A 102 -3.53 0.08 20.99
C LEU A 102 -4.70 0.99 21.38
N ALA A 103 -5.69 1.20 20.51
CA ALA A 103 -6.86 2.01 20.85
C ALA A 103 -7.76 1.38 21.92
N LYS A 104 -7.79 0.04 22.02
CA LYS A 104 -8.54 -0.68 23.06
C LYS A 104 -7.95 -0.51 24.46
N VAL A 105 -6.62 -0.40 24.59
CA VAL A 105 -5.96 -0.34 25.91
C VAL A 105 -6.37 0.89 26.74
N PRO A 106 -6.39 2.13 26.21
CA PRO A 106 -6.86 3.30 26.94
C PRO A 106 -8.35 3.24 27.28
N GLU A 107 -9.18 2.68 26.41
CA GLU A 107 -10.63 2.57 26.61
C GLU A 107 -10.96 1.65 27.77
N VAL A 108 -10.33 0.47 27.82
CA VAL A 108 -10.47 -0.47 28.93
C VAL A 108 -9.98 0.14 30.24
N LYS A 109 -8.86 0.88 30.20
CA LYS A 109 -8.32 1.56 31.39
C LYS A 109 -9.26 2.66 31.90
N ARG A 110 -9.87 3.46 31.02
CA ARG A 110 -10.88 4.47 31.39
C ARG A 110 -12.11 3.85 32.06
N ILE A 111 -12.67 2.81 31.45
CA ILE A 111 -13.85 2.11 31.98
C ILE A 111 -13.53 1.48 33.35
N ALA A 112 -12.33 0.92 33.53
CA ALA A 112 -11.90 0.36 34.80
C ALA A 112 -11.78 1.43 35.90
N VAL A 113 -11.21 2.60 35.59
CA VAL A 113 -11.10 3.73 36.53
C VAL A 113 -12.48 4.29 36.89
N GLU A 114 -13.37 4.47 35.92
CA GLU A 114 -14.72 4.99 36.15
C GLU A 114 -15.56 4.05 37.04
N LYS A 115 -15.43 2.73 36.83
CA LYS A 115 -16.04 1.72 37.72
C LYS A 115 -15.44 1.74 39.14
N GLN A 116 -14.17 2.07 39.30
CA GLN A 116 -13.58 2.22 40.63
C GLN A 116 -14.13 3.46 41.35
N ILE A 117 -14.20 4.61 40.68
CA ILE A 117 -14.68 5.86 41.28
C ILE A 117 -16.14 5.71 41.75
N THR A 118 -17.00 5.13 40.91
CA THR A 118 -18.42 4.91 41.24
C THR A 118 -18.63 3.92 42.39
N LYS A 119 -17.71 2.97 42.59
CA LYS A 119 -17.76 2.02 43.72
C LYS A 119 -17.29 2.64 45.03
N THR A 120 -16.35 3.59 45.00
CA THR A 120 -15.86 4.30 46.20
C THR A 120 -16.79 5.44 46.63
N ALA A 121 -17.59 5.98 45.70
CA ALA A 121 -18.56 7.06 45.95
C ALA A 121 -19.89 6.56 46.56
N ARG A 122 -20.06 5.26 46.78
CA ARG A 122 -21.27 4.61 47.32
C ARG A 122 -20.96 3.92 48.63
#